data_AF-A0A842NH68-F1
#
_entry.id   AF-A0A842NH68-F1
#
_cell.length_a   1.000
_cell.length_b   1.000
_cell.length_c   1.000
_cell.angle_alpha   90.00
_cell.angle_beta   90.00
_cell.angle_gamma   90.00
#
_symmetry.space_group_name_H-M   'P 1'
#
loop_
_entity.id
_entity.type
_entity.pdbx_description
1 polymer ?
#
loop_
_entity_poly.entity_id
_entity_poly.type
_entity_poly.pdbx_seq_one_letter_code
_entity_poly.pdbx_strand_id
1 'polypeptide(L)'
;MPPFSSLDIFVGLAAIAVAGFAVYLFWRASSGSPSREDDEGVSILVEDEYTTSSLLSSPRRRQISVPEVTTHLQSTEIERARSNLRTLTLRKELLSMVLRRLFEAEDEGEINRDERVRLSRGYETELRDLNEELKQSELIMTLHELETIRDDILKKFEATPPAPRTE
;
A
#
# COMPACT_ATOMS: atom_id res chain seq x y z
N MET A 1 -40.70 -25.59 31.09
CA MET A 1 -39.29 -25.54 30.64
C MET A 1 -39.24 -26.23 29.28
N PRO A 2 -38.96 -25.51 28.17
CA PRO A 2 -38.91 -26.13 26.85
C PRO A 2 -37.66 -27.01 26.72
N PRO A 3 -37.73 -28.17 26.03
CA PRO A 3 -36.55 -29.01 25.79
C PRO A 3 -35.63 -28.31 24.79
N PHE A 4 -34.36 -28.11 25.17
CA PHE A 4 -33.34 -27.58 24.27
C PHE A 4 -33.22 -28.52 23.06
N SER A 5 -33.53 -28.00 21.88
CA SER A 5 -33.49 -28.76 20.65
C SER A 5 -32.04 -29.07 20.31
N SER A 6 -31.75 -30.27 19.79
CA SER A 6 -30.40 -30.69 19.41
C SER A 6 -29.70 -29.70 18.47
N LEU A 7 -30.48 -28.98 17.66
CA LEU A 7 -30.00 -27.91 16.77
C LEU A 7 -29.41 -26.70 17.50
N ASP A 8 -29.95 -26.30 18.66
CA ASP A 8 -29.44 -25.15 19.41
C ASP A 8 -28.05 -25.43 20.00
N ILE A 9 -27.76 -26.70 20.31
CA ILE A 9 -26.44 -27.15 20.78
C ILE A 9 -25.43 -27.09 19.62
N PHE A 10 -25.80 -27.50 18.41
CA PHE A 10 -24.93 -27.42 17.24
C PHE A 10 -24.68 -25.97 16.82
N VAL A 11 -25.69 -25.11 16.89
CA VAL A 11 -25.57 -23.66 16.63
C VAL A 11 -24.66 -23.00 17.69
N GLY A 12 -24.82 -23.35 18.96
CA GLY A 12 -23.95 -22.86 20.03
C GLY A 12 -22.48 -23.30 19.86
N LEU A 13 -22.24 -24.55 19.47
CA LEU A 13 -20.89 -25.08 19.24
C LEU A 13 -20.24 -24.43 18.01
N ALA A 14 -21.00 -24.22 16.93
CA ALA A 14 -20.54 -23.49 15.76
C ALA A 14 -20.18 -22.03 16.09
N ALA A 15 -20.95 -21.36 16.94
CA ALA A 15 -20.67 -19.98 17.37
C ALA A 15 -19.36 -19.87 18.18
N ILE A 16 -19.09 -20.82 19.08
CA ILE A 16 -17.84 -20.85 19.85
C ILE A 16 -16.62 -21.07 18.93
N ALA A 17 -16.76 -21.93 17.92
CA ALA A 17 -15.69 -22.17 16.95
C ALA A 17 -15.35 -20.92 16.12
N VAL A 18 -16.38 -20.19 15.66
CA VAL A 18 -16.19 -18.93 14.90
C VAL A 18 -15.55 -17.85 15.77
N ALA A 19 -15.98 -17.71 17.04
CA ALA A 19 -15.39 -16.76 17.98
C ALA A 19 -13.92 -17.09 18.27
N GLY A 20 -13.59 -18.36 18.48
CA GLY A 20 -12.20 -18.81 18.67
C GLY A 20 -11.32 -18.53 17.45
N PHE A 21 -11.86 -18.75 16.25
CA PHE A 21 -11.15 -18.46 14.99
C PHE A 21 -10.90 -16.96 14.82
N ALA A 22 -11.85 -16.10 15.18
CA ALA A 22 -11.69 -14.65 15.14
C ALA A 22 -10.62 -14.15 16.13
N VAL A 23 -10.60 -14.67 17.37
CA VAL A 23 -9.57 -14.33 18.36
C VAL A 23 -8.19 -14.83 17.92
N TYR A 24 -8.12 -16.03 17.35
CA TYR A 24 -6.87 -16.58 16.81
C TYR A 24 -6.33 -15.72 15.67
N LEU A 25 -7.19 -15.31 14.72
CA LEU A 25 -6.81 -14.42 13.64
C LEU A 25 -6.40 -13.04 14.17
N PHE A 26 -7.05 -12.52 15.20
CA PHE A 26 -6.67 -11.27 15.84
C PHE A 26 -5.29 -11.36 16.49
N TRP A 27 -4.99 -12.43 17.25
CA TRP A 27 -3.65 -12.66 17.80
C TRP A 27 -2.59 -12.88 16.72
N ARG A 28 -2.93 -13.58 15.64
CA ARG A 28 -2.02 -13.82 14.53
C ARG A 28 -1.79 -12.56 13.69
N ALA A 29 -2.79 -11.68 13.58
CA ALA A 29 -2.67 -10.38 12.93
C ALA A 29 -1.98 -9.35 13.84
N SER A 30 -2.12 -9.47 15.16
CA SER A 30 -1.47 -8.60 16.15
C SER A 30 -0.07 -9.07 16.54
N SER A 31 0.33 -10.32 16.24
CA SER A 31 1.68 -10.83 16.51
C SER A 31 2.72 -10.39 15.46
N GLY A 32 2.59 -9.15 14.97
CA GLY A 32 3.73 -8.40 14.46
C GLY A 32 4.58 -7.90 15.63
N SER A 33 5.45 -8.78 16.13
CA SER A 33 6.52 -8.54 17.13
C SER A 33 6.11 -8.03 18.53
N PRO A 34 6.12 -8.89 19.57
CA PRO A 34 6.34 -8.42 20.94
C PRO A 34 7.83 -8.08 21.11
N SER A 35 8.14 -6.80 21.33
CA SER A 35 9.40 -6.40 21.93
C SER A 35 9.54 -7.11 23.28
N ARG A 36 10.70 -7.72 23.52
CA ARG A 36 11.09 -8.23 24.83
C ARG A 36 11.40 -7.02 25.71
N GLU A 37 10.60 -6.83 26.75
CA GLU A 37 10.96 -6.01 27.90
C GLU A 37 11.42 -6.97 28.99
N ASP A 38 12.72 -6.92 29.28
CA ASP A 38 13.28 -7.48 30.50
C ASP A 38 13.39 -6.30 31.49
N ASP A 39 12.64 -6.41 32.58
CA ASP A 39 12.69 -5.56 33.79
C ASP A 39 14.12 -5.42 34.34
N GLU A 40 14.48 -4.23 34.84
CA GLU A 40 15.03 -3.98 36.20
C GLU A 40 15.37 -2.47 36.41
N GLY A 41 14.67 -1.82 37.35
CA GLY A 41 15.31 -0.99 38.39
C GLY A 41 15.72 0.47 38.10
N VAL A 42 14.76 1.39 38.21
CA VAL A 42 14.80 2.71 38.89
C VAL A 42 16.12 3.50 38.94
N SER A 43 16.09 4.73 38.38
CA SER A 43 16.45 5.99 39.07
C SER A 43 15.96 7.19 38.24
N ILE A 44 14.90 7.83 38.72
CA ILE A 44 14.50 9.18 38.28
C ILE A 44 15.52 10.15 38.88
N LEU A 45 16.34 10.77 38.03
CA LEU A 45 16.92 12.07 38.32
C LEU A 45 16.74 12.96 37.09
N VAL A 46 15.95 14.00 37.32
CA VAL A 46 15.75 15.15 36.46
C VAL A 46 17.05 15.95 36.46
N GLU A 47 17.68 16.08 35.30
CA GLU A 47 18.55 17.22 35.00
C GLU A 47 18.00 17.95 33.78
N ASP A 48 17.26 19.01 34.08
CA ASP A 48 17.00 20.12 33.17
C ASP A 48 18.34 20.75 32.77
N GLU A 49 18.81 20.50 31.56
CA GLU A 49 19.73 21.42 30.89
C GLU A 49 19.52 21.38 29.37
N TYR A 50 18.33 21.78 28.92
CA TYR A 50 18.21 22.43 27.62
C TYR A 50 18.23 23.93 27.87
N THR A 51 19.41 24.50 27.70
CA THR A 51 19.75 25.91 27.82
C THR A 51 18.79 26.79 27.02
N THR A 52 17.67 27.17 27.63
CA THR A 52 16.79 28.26 27.23
C THR A 52 17.45 29.59 27.59
N SER A 53 18.52 29.95 26.88
CA SER A 53 19.16 31.28 27.04
C SER A 53 19.56 31.94 25.71
N SER A 54 19.19 31.39 24.56
CA SER A 54 19.53 31.98 23.25
C SER A 54 18.32 32.29 22.35
N LEU A 55 17.14 32.49 22.93
CA LEU A 55 15.94 32.94 22.19
C LEU A 55 15.78 34.46 22.07
N LEU A 56 16.82 35.25 22.34
CA LEU A 56 16.84 36.68 21.99
C LEU A 56 18.09 37.02 21.18
N SER A 57 18.07 36.71 19.89
CA SER A 57 18.95 37.32 18.89
C SER A 57 18.38 37.17 17.47
N SER A 58 17.72 38.25 17.03
CA SER A 58 17.55 38.68 15.63
C SER A 58 16.57 37.88 14.73
N PRO A 59 15.74 38.56 13.89
CA PRO A 59 14.88 37.90 12.93
C PRO A 59 15.72 37.46 11.73
N ARG A 60 16.56 36.44 11.91
CA ARG A 60 17.33 35.86 10.82
C ARG A 60 16.37 34.96 10.03
N ARG A 61 15.85 35.52 8.93
CA ARG A 61 15.11 34.84 7.84
C ARG A 61 15.63 33.40 7.72
N ARG A 62 14.85 32.42 8.20
CA ARG A 62 15.17 31.00 7.95
C ARG A 62 15.11 30.83 6.43
N GLN A 63 16.28 30.75 5.80
CA GLN A 63 16.38 30.20 4.46
C GLN A 63 15.95 28.75 4.58
N ILE A 64 14.69 28.48 4.21
CA ILE A 64 14.22 27.12 3.98
C ILE A 64 15.01 26.66 2.76
N SER A 65 16.10 25.92 3.00
CA SER A 65 16.80 25.20 1.94
C SER A 65 15.89 24.05 1.53
N VAL A 66 15.17 24.24 0.43
CA VAL A 66 14.42 23.16 -0.21
C VAL A 66 15.45 22.15 -0.73
N PRO A 67 15.33 20.85 -0.42
CA PRO A 67 16.23 19.84 -0.97
C PRO A 67 16.12 19.86 -2.50
N GLU A 68 17.26 20.00 -3.15
CA GLU A 68 17.38 20.00 -4.60
C GLU A 68 17.27 18.55 -5.11
N VAL A 69 16.04 18.09 -5.32
CA VAL A 69 15.79 16.83 -6.04
C VAL A 69 15.95 17.14 -7.54
N THR A 70 17.07 16.71 -8.14
CA THR A 70 17.43 16.98 -9.55
C THR A 70 17.11 15.81 -10.49
N THR A 71 16.34 14.82 -10.03
CA THR A 71 16.01 13.66 -10.86
C THR A 71 14.74 13.95 -11.63
N HIS A 72 14.90 14.38 -12.88
CA HIS A 72 13.81 14.44 -13.85
C HIS A 72 13.79 13.14 -14.67
N LEU A 73 12.66 12.44 -14.69
CA LEU A 73 12.49 11.25 -15.52
C LEU A 73 12.59 11.61 -17.02
N GLN A 74 13.20 10.74 -17.82
CA GLN A 74 13.29 10.98 -19.25
C GLN A 74 11.92 10.81 -19.91
N SER A 75 11.52 11.72 -20.81
CA SER A 75 10.24 11.64 -21.55
C SER A 75 10.04 10.31 -22.26
N THR A 76 11.12 9.70 -22.74
CA THR A 76 11.07 8.37 -23.38
C THR A 76 10.69 7.23 -22.43
N GLU A 77 11.05 7.32 -21.14
CA GLU A 77 10.71 6.33 -20.13
C GLU A 77 9.24 6.45 -19.72
N ILE A 78 8.74 7.68 -19.63
CA ILE A 78 7.34 7.99 -19.33
C ILE A 78 6.42 7.47 -20.44
N GLU A 79 6.75 7.75 -21.71
CA GLU A 79 5.93 7.29 -22.84
C GLU A 79 5.92 5.76 -22.95
N ARG A 80 7.06 5.11 -22.67
CA ARG A 80 7.13 3.64 -22.57
C ARG A 80 6.28 3.12 -21.41
N ALA A 81 6.40 3.68 -20.21
CA ALA A 81 5.61 3.28 -19.05
C ALA A 81 4.10 3.42 -19.30
N ARG A 82 3.68 4.52 -19.93
CA ARG A 82 2.28 4.74 -20.35
C ARG A 82 1.79 3.68 -21.34
N SER A 83 2.58 3.40 -22.38
CA SER A 83 2.25 2.40 -23.39
C SER A 83 2.16 0.99 -22.79
N ASN A 84 3.11 0.66 -21.91
CA ASN A 84 3.14 -0.60 -21.18
C ASN A 84 1.91 -0.72 -20.28
N LEU A 85 1.58 0.30 -19.48
CA LEU A 85 0.37 0.29 -18.64
C LEU A 85 -0.88 -0.07 -19.43
N ARG A 86 -1.09 0.56 -20.59
CA ARG A 86 -2.25 0.29 -21.44
C ARG A 86 -2.27 -1.16 -21.93
N THR A 87 -1.15 -1.65 -22.42
CA THR A 87 -1.04 -2.99 -23.03
C THR A 87 -1.12 -4.10 -21.98
N LEU A 88 -0.42 -3.93 -20.86
CA LEU A 88 -0.40 -4.89 -19.76
C LEU A 88 -1.76 -4.96 -19.06
N THR A 89 -2.46 -3.83 -18.91
CA THR A 89 -3.83 -3.82 -18.36
C THR A 89 -4.78 -4.62 -19.24
N LEU A 90 -4.73 -4.44 -20.56
CA LEU A 90 -5.55 -5.22 -21.49
C LEU A 90 -5.22 -6.72 -21.42
N ARG A 91 -3.93 -7.07 -21.38
CA ARG A 91 -3.51 -8.47 -21.22
C ARG A 91 -4.04 -9.06 -19.91
N LYS A 92 -4.04 -8.29 -18.81
CA LYS A 92 -4.54 -8.73 -17.50
C LYS A 92 -6.04 -9.05 -17.56
N GLU A 93 -6.81 -8.19 -18.22
CA GLU A 93 -8.23 -8.38 -18.44
C GLU A 93 -8.49 -9.67 -19.24
N LEU A 94 -7.77 -9.86 -20.35
CA LEU A 94 -7.89 -11.05 -21.18
C LEU A 94 -7.55 -12.33 -20.41
N LEU A 95 -6.46 -12.36 -19.66
CA LEU A 95 -6.10 -13.51 -18.82
C LEU A 95 -7.15 -13.79 -17.75
N SER A 96 -7.71 -12.73 -17.15
CA SER A 96 -8.77 -12.87 -16.15
C SER A 96 -10.05 -13.44 -16.77
N MET A 97 -10.40 -13.04 -18.00
CA MET A 97 -11.51 -13.62 -18.76
C MET A 97 -11.27 -15.09 -19.09
N VAL A 98 -10.06 -15.44 -19.53
CA VAL A 98 -9.70 -16.84 -19.82
C VAL A 98 -9.83 -17.69 -18.56
N LEU A 99 -9.22 -17.27 -17.45
CA LEU A 99 -9.32 -17.98 -16.17
C LEU A 99 -10.77 -18.15 -15.73
N ARG A 100 -11.59 -17.09 -15.81
CA ARG A 100 -13.02 -17.17 -15.51
C ARG A 100 -13.73 -18.22 -16.36
N ARG A 101 -13.47 -18.25 -17.67
CA ARG A 101 -14.08 -19.23 -18.57
C ARG A 101 -13.67 -20.66 -18.23
N LEU A 102 -12.45 -20.89 -17.75
CA LEU A 102 -12.01 -22.21 -17.28
C LEU A 102 -12.81 -22.68 -16.07
N PHE A 103 -13.12 -21.80 -15.11
CA PHE A 103 -13.96 -22.16 -13.97
C PHE A 103 -15.41 -22.41 -14.39
N GLU A 104 -15.95 -21.57 -15.28
CA GLU A 104 -17.30 -21.76 -15.84
C GLU A 104 -17.41 -23.10 -16.59
N ALA A 105 -16.39 -23.49 -17.36
CA ALA A 105 -16.34 -24.78 -18.05
C ALA A 105 -16.39 -25.98 -17.08
N GLU A 106 -15.79 -25.86 -15.90
CA GLU A 106 -15.85 -26.91 -14.88
C GLU A 106 -17.24 -26.98 -14.25
N ASP A 107 -17.82 -25.82 -13.93
CA ASP A 107 -19.17 -25.72 -13.34
C ASP A 107 -20.24 -26.28 -14.30
N GLU A 108 -20.07 -26.08 -15.61
CA GLU A 108 -20.91 -26.64 -16.67
C GLU A 108 -20.62 -28.13 -16.97
N GLY A 109 -19.52 -28.66 -16.43
CA GLY A 109 -19.09 -30.04 -16.65
C GLY A 109 -18.45 -30.29 -18.03
N GLU A 110 -18.07 -29.24 -18.77
CA GLU A 110 -17.34 -29.36 -20.04
C GLU A 110 -15.91 -29.88 -19.83
N ILE A 111 -15.30 -29.55 -18.68
CA ILE A 111 -13.99 -30.05 -18.25
C ILE A 111 -14.05 -30.53 -16.79
N ASN A 112 -13.15 -31.42 -16.41
CA ASN A 112 -13.00 -31.79 -15.01
C ASN A 112 -12.04 -30.85 -14.25
N ARG A 113 -12.03 -31.00 -12.93
CA ARG A 113 -11.18 -30.20 -12.02
C ARG A 113 -9.69 -30.28 -12.33
N ASP A 114 -9.17 -31.46 -12.65
CA ASP A 114 -7.75 -31.65 -12.93
C ASP A 114 -7.35 -31.02 -14.27
N GLU A 115 -8.25 -31.06 -15.26
CA GLU A 115 -8.09 -30.37 -16.53
C GLU A 115 -8.08 -28.86 -16.33
N ARG A 116 -9.01 -28.30 -15.55
CA ARG A 116 -9.02 -26.88 -15.20
C ARG A 116 -7.71 -26.46 -14.54
N VAL A 117 -7.24 -27.18 -13.52
CA VAL A 117 -5.96 -26.86 -12.84
C VAL A 117 -4.77 -26.91 -13.81
N ARG A 118 -4.75 -27.91 -14.70
CA ARG A 118 -3.68 -28.04 -15.68
C ARG A 118 -3.69 -26.87 -16.68
N LEU A 119 -4.87 -26.47 -17.14
CA LEU A 119 -5.04 -25.36 -18.08
C LEU A 119 -4.80 -24.00 -17.40
N SER A 120 -5.21 -23.80 -16.14
CA SER A 120 -5.14 -22.51 -15.45
C SER A 120 -3.72 -22.14 -15.00
N ARG A 121 -2.88 -23.12 -14.67
CA ARG A 121 -1.53 -22.90 -14.11
C ARG A 121 -0.68 -21.92 -14.92
N GLY A 122 -0.71 -22.04 -16.26
CA GLY A 122 0.07 -21.16 -17.14
C GLY A 122 -0.42 -19.71 -17.06
N TYR A 123 -1.74 -19.53 -17.17
CA TYR A 123 -2.38 -18.21 -17.08
C TYR A 123 -2.24 -17.57 -15.70
N GLU A 124 -2.31 -18.36 -14.61
CA GLU A 124 -2.09 -17.85 -13.25
C GLU A 124 -0.66 -17.32 -13.05
N THR A 125 0.33 -18.04 -13.60
CA THR A 125 1.73 -17.62 -13.55
C THR A 125 1.92 -16.35 -14.36
N GLU A 126 1.42 -16.32 -15.59
CA GLU A 126 1.51 -15.16 -16.48
C GLU A 126 0.80 -13.94 -15.88
N LEU A 127 -0.37 -14.13 -15.24
CA LEU A 127 -1.09 -13.07 -14.55
C LEU A 127 -0.29 -12.49 -13.37
N ARG A 128 0.49 -13.34 -12.68
CA ARG A 128 1.35 -12.90 -11.59
C ARG A 128 2.47 -12.00 -12.10
N ASP A 129 3.20 -12.46 -13.11
CA ASP A 129 4.31 -11.73 -13.71
C ASP A 129 3.82 -10.39 -14.30
N LEU A 130 2.65 -10.42 -14.95
CA LEU A 130 2.01 -9.24 -15.50
C LEU A 130 1.65 -8.18 -14.43
N ASN A 131 1.19 -8.63 -13.26
CA ASN A 131 0.93 -7.72 -12.14
C ASN A 131 2.22 -7.09 -11.59
N GLU A 132 3.35 -7.80 -11.63
CA GLU A 132 4.65 -7.24 -11.23
C GLU A 132 5.10 -6.17 -12.22
N GLU A 133 4.97 -6.41 -13.53
CA GLU A 133 5.33 -5.45 -14.58
C GLU A 133 4.43 -4.21 -14.57
N LEU A 134 3.13 -4.39 -14.30
CA LEU A 134 2.19 -3.28 -14.11
C LEU A 134 2.63 -2.37 -12.95
N LYS A 135 2.94 -2.94 -11.79
CA LYS A 135 3.39 -2.17 -10.62
C LYS A 135 4.63 -1.33 -10.91
N GLN A 136 5.58 -1.88 -11.68
CA GLN A 136 6.78 -1.13 -12.07
C GLN A 136 6.43 0.06 -12.97
N SER A 137 5.54 -0.15 -13.94
CA SER A 137 5.11 0.92 -14.85
C SER A 137 4.26 1.99 -14.13
N GLU A 138 3.42 1.58 -13.18
CA GLU A 138 2.67 2.49 -12.29
C GLU A 138 3.60 3.33 -11.41
N LEU A 139 4.66 2.74 -10.86
CA LEU A 139 5.65 3.46 -10.06
C LEU A 139 6.34 4.57 -10.86
N ILE A 140 6.72 4.30 -12.11
CA ILE A 140 7.33 5.31 -12.99
C ILE A 140 6.34 6.44 -13.27
N MET A 141 5.08 6.11 -13.59
CA MET A 141 4.06 7.11 -13.88
C MET A 141 3.75 7.99 -12.66
N THR A 142 3.57 7.37 -11.49
CA THR A 142 3.29 8.09 -10.23
C THR A 142 4.46 8.99 -9.83
N LEU A 143 5.71 8.55 -10.02
CA LEU A 143 6.87 9.39 -9.81
C LEU A 143 6.87 10.63 -10.73
N HIS A 144 6.56 10.44 -12.01
CA HIS A 144 6.44 11.55 -12.97
C HIS A 144 5.30 12.52 -12.61
N GLU A 145 4.16 12.01 -12.13
CA GLU A 145 3.07 12.86 -11.66
C GLU A 145 3.49 13.72 -10.46
N LEU A 146 4.22 13.14 -9.51
CA LEU A 146 4.77 13.88 -8.35
C LEU A 146 5.75 14.97 -8.78
N GLU A 147 6.63 14.67 -9.74
CA GLU A 147 7.56 15.62 -10.33
C GLU A 147 6.82 16.80 -10.99
N THR A 148 5.80 16.49 -11.78
CA THR A 148 4.96 17.51 -12.44
C THR A 148 4.26 18.42 -11.42
N ILE A 149 3.74 17.85 -10.33
CA ILE A 149 3.09 18.61 -9.25
C ILE A 149 4.11 19.53 -8.56
N ARG A 150 5.32 19.04 -8.29
CA ARG A 150 6.40 19.84 -7.68
C ARG A 150 6.75 21.04 -8.57
N ASP A 151 6.92 20.83 -9.87
CA ASP A 151 7.28 21.89 -10.81
C ASP A 151 6.19 22.96 -10.91
N ASP A 152 4.91 22.57 -10.88
CA ASP A 152 3.79 23.51 -10.84
C ASP A 152 3.78 24.36 -9.55
N ILE A 153 4.10 23.76 -8.40
CA ILE A 153 4.23 24.48 -7.12
C ILE A 153 5.38 25.49 -7.18
N LEU A 154 6.56 25.08 -7.67
CA LEU A 154 7.72 25.97 -7.79
C LEU A 154 7.41 27.15 -8.71
N LYS A 155 6.78 26.90 -9.86
CA LYS A 155 6.36 27.93 -10.79
C LYS A 155 5.40 28.95 -10.15
N LYS A 156 4.43 28.49 -9.35
CA LYS A 156 3.49 29.37 -8.63
C LYS A 156 4.17 30.23 -7.57
N PHE A 157 5.21 29.69 -6.93
CA PHE A 157 5.99 30.42 -5.94
C PHE A 157 6.84 31.51 -6.59
N GLU A 158 7.55 31.20 -7.67
CA GLU A 158 8.34 32.17 -8.44
C GLU A 158 7.48 33.27 -9.06
N ALA A 159 6.27 32.94 -9.50
CA ALA A 159 5.30 33.89 -10.05
C ALA A 159 4.69 34.82 -9.00
N THR A 160 4.89 34.58 -7.70
CA THR A 160 4.42 35.45 -6.61
C THR A 160 5.56 36.39 -6.18
N PRO A 161 5.68 37.61 -6.76
CA PRO A 161 6.70 38.56 -6.34
C PRO A 161 6.48 38.96 -4.88
N PRO A 162 7.57 39.20 -4.10
CA PRO A 162 7.45 39.66 -2.72
C PRO A 162 6.71 41.01 -2.69
N ALA A 163 5.77 41.15 -1.75
CA ALA A 163 4.99 42.38 -1.56
C ALA A 163 5.91 43.62 -1.49
N PRO A 164 5.50 44.76 -2.10
CA PRO A 164 6.29 45.98 -2.05
C PRO A 164 6.46 46.40 -0.59
N ARG A 165 7.71 46.67 -0.19
CA ARG A 165 8.01 47.27 1.11
C ARG A 165 7.49 48.71 1.05
N THR A 166 6.42 48.98 1.78
CA THR A 166 6.03 50.35 2.11
C THR A 166 7.03 50.86 3.15
N GLU A 167 7.92 51.75 2.70
CA GLU A 167 8.72 52.61 3.57
C GLU A 167 7.87 53.71 4.21
#